data_AF-A0A353SZP5-F1
#
_entry.id   AF-A0A353SZP5-F1
#
_cell.length_a   1.000
_cell.length_b   1.000
_cell.length_c   1.000
_cell.angle_alpha   90.00
_cell.angle_beta   90.00
_cell.angle_gamma   90.00
#
_symmetry.space_group_name_H-M   'P 1'
#
loop_
_entity.id
_entity.type
_entity.pdbx_description
1 polymer ?
#
loop_
_entity_poly.entity_id
_entity_poly.type
_entity_poly.pdbx_seq_one_letter_code
_entity_poly.pdbx_strand_id
1 'polypeptide(L)' 'MTKIGILGAGQLGRMLALAGYPLGLSFRFLIHAVDSPAGQLAEHIAADHLVPSALRRFLEDVDVVTYKLEKLLLDE' A
#
# COMPACT_ATOMS: atom_id res chain seq x y z
N MET A 1 11.85 -12.12 -5.48
CA MET A 1 11.30 -11.78 -4.16
C MET A 1 9.95 -11.15 -4.42
N THR A 2 8.85 -11.74 -3.94
CA THR A 2 7.50 -11.29 -4.29
C THR A 2 7.24 -9.91 -3.72
N LYS A 3 6.89 -8.94 -4.57
CA LYS A 3 6.58 -7.57 -4.20
C LYS A 3 5.07 -7.38 -4.09
N ILE A 4 4.61 -7.08 -2.88
CA ILE A 4 3.20 -6.84 -2.57
C ILE A 4 2.91 -5.34 -2.60
N GLY A 5 1.98 -4.94 -3.44
CA GLY A 5 1.40 -3.60 -3.43
C GLY A 5 0.29 -3.48 -2.39
N ILE A 6 0.36 -2.48 -1.52
CA ILE A 6 -0.71 -2.15 -0.58
C ILE A 6 -1.30 -0.77 -0.92
N LEU A 7 -2.59 -0.74 -1.21
CA LEU A 7 -3.34 0.51 -1.33
C LEU A 7 -3.64 1.05 0.08
N GLY A 8 -2.88 2.07 0.50
CA GLY A 8 -2.95 2.71 1.82
C GLY A 8 -1.82 2.31 2.77
N ALA A 9 -1.23 3.32 3.43
CA ALA A 9 -0.09 3.17 4.36
C ALA A 9 -0.44 3.50 5.83
N GLY A 10 -1.69 3.20 6.25
CA GLY A 10 -2.10 3.32 7.65
C GLY A 10 -1.48 2.24 8.57
N GLN A 11 -1.90 2.20 9.84
CA GLN A 11 -1.32 1.26 10.82
C GLN A 11 -1.45 -0.22 10.39
N LEU A 12 -2.58 -0.62 9.80
CA LEU A 12 -2.74 -1.98 9.28
C LEU A 12 -1.80 -2.30 8.11
N GLY A 13 -1.56 -1.33 7.20
CA GLY A 13 -0.59 -1.51 6.12
C GLY A 13 0.83 -1.68 6.66
N ARG A 14 1.17 -0.94 7.72
CA ARG A 14 2.41 -1.11 8.48
C ARG A 14 2.51 -2.51 9.10
N MET A 15 1.46 -2.98 9.76
CA MET A 15 1.44 -4.31 10.37
C MET A 15 1.60 -5.43 9.33
N LEU A 16 0.94 -5.30 8.18
CA LEU A 16 1.06 -6.23 7.04
C LEU A 16 2.50 -6.31 6.52
N ALA A 17 3.14 -5.16 6.29
CA ALA A 17 4.51 -5.13 5.81
C ALA A 17 5.48 -5.76 6.82
N LEU A 18 5.37 -5.39 8.10
CA LEU A 18 6.21 -5.94 9.16
C LEU A 18 6.05 -7.46 9.32
N ALA A 19 4.84 -8.00 9.15
CA ALA A 19 4.61 -9.45 9.18
C ALA A 19 5.16 -10.17 7.95
N GLY A 20 5.26 -9.50 6.81
CA GLY A 20 5.75 -10.08 5.57
C GLY A 20 7.27 -10.06 5.39
N TYR A 21 7.99 -9.11 6.00
CA TYR A 21 9.46 -9.08 5.89
C TYR A 21 10.14 -10.39 6.34
N PRO A 22 9.76 -11.01 7.48
CA PRO A 22 10.31 -12.30 7.88
C PRO A 22 10.04 -13.44 6.90
N LEU A 23 9.02 -13.30 6.05
CA LEU A 23 8.64 -14.27 5.02
C LEU A 23 9.39 -14.02 3.69
N GLY A 24 10.30 -13.05 3.63
CA GLY A 24 11.01 -12.68 2.41
C GLY A 24 10.15 -11.96 1.39
N LEU A 25 9.11 -11.23 1.83
CA LEU A 25 8.27 -10.39 0.98
C LEU A 25 8.79 -8.96 0.94
N SER A 26 8.67 -8.29 -0.19
CA SER A 26 8.87 -6.83 -0.32
C SER A 26 7.53 -6.13 -0.49
N PHE A 27 7.51 -4.84 -0.18
CA PHE A 27 6.29 -4.06 -0.16
C PHE A 27 6.43 -2.77 -0.97
N ARG A 28 5.32 -2.30 -1.52
CA ARG A 28 5.19 -0.95 -2.07
C ARG A 28 3.85 -0.37 -1.65
N PHE A 29 3.82 0.90 -1.31
CA PHE A 29 2.58 1.56 -0.90
C PHE A 29 2.10 2.56 -1.96
N LEU A 30 0.80 2.59 -2.23
CA LEU A 30 0.14 3.73 -2.87
C LEU A 30 -0.51 4.56 -1.77
N ILE A 31 -0.10 5.82 -1.62
CA ILE A 31 -0.46 6.66 -0.46
C ILE A 31 -0.96 8.04 -0.91
N HIS A 32 -1.94 8.57 -0.17
CA HIS A 32 -2.48 9.91 -0.41
C HIS A 32 -1.64 11.02 0.22
N ALA A 33 -1.01 10.73 1.37
CA ALA A 33 -0.24 11.68 2.15
C ALA A 33 1.08 11.05 2.56
N VAL A 34 2.17 11.83 2.46
CA VAL A 34 3.55 11.40 2.73
C VAL A 34 3.74 11.04 4.21
N ASP A 35 3.05 11.74 5.12
CA ASP A 35 3.03 11.42 6.56
C ASP A 35 2.09 10.26 6.88
N SER A 36 2.52 9.05 6.48
CA SER A 36 1.78 7.82 6.73
C SER A 36 2.56 6.88 7.67
N PRO A 37 1.88 6.16 8.58
CA PRO A 37 2.54 5.22 9.50
C PRO A 37 3.44 4.18 8.83
N ALA A 38 3.11 3.73 7.62
CA ALA A 38 3.92 2.77 6.86
C ALA A 38 4.91 3.41 5.87
N GLY A 39 4.89 4.75 5.71
CA GLY A 39 5.67 5.46 4.70
C GLY A 39 7.19 5.30 4.81
N GLN A 40 7.69 4.95 6.01
CA GLN A 40 9.11 4.70 6.28
C GLN A 40 9.52 3.23 6.08
N LEU A 41 8.57 2.31 5.88
CA LEU A 41 8.87 0.87 5.83
C LEU A 41 9.24 0.41 4.42
N ALA A 42 8.66 1.02 3.39
CA ALA A 42 8.96 0.67 2.01
C ALA A 42 8.77 1.86 1.08
N GLU A 43 9.21 1.71 -0.17
CA GLU A 43 8.94 2.70 -1.20
C GLU A 43 7.45 2.95 -1.35
N HIS A 44 7.11 4.21 -1.61
CA HIS A 44 5.73 4.61 -1.80
C HIS A 44 5.58 5.55 -3.00
N ILE A 45 4.43 5.46 -3.64
CA ILE A 45 3.98 6.44 -4.61
C ILE A 45 2.97 7.33 -3.89
N ALA A 46 3.34 8.59 -3.69
CA ALA A 46 2.43 9.62 -3.23
C ALA A 46 1.57 10.08 -4.41
N ALA A 47 0.30 9.71 -4.41
CA ALA A 47 -0.65 10.10 -5.43
C ALA A 47 -2.07 10.04 -4.89
N ASP A 48 -2.93 10.88 -5.44
CA ASP A 48 -4.36 10.73 -5.21
C ASP A 48 -4.86 9.45 -5.90
N HIS A 49 -5.57 8.56 -5.18
CA HIS A 49 -6.18 7.33 -5.69
C HIS A 49 -7.01 7.53 -6.97
N LEU A 50 -7.52 8.73 -7.17
CA LEU A 50 -8.32 9.10 -8.33
C LEU A 50 -7.48 9.36 -9.60
N VAL A 51 -6.15 9.34 -9.51
CA VAL A 51 -5.25 9.56 -10.65
C VAL A 51 -4.92 8.20 -11.31
N PRO A 52 -5.52 7.86 -12.47
CA PRO A 52 -5.41 6.53 -13.05
C PRO A 52 -3.98 6.17 -13.48
N SER A 53 -3.16 7.18 -13.82
CA SER A 53 -1.77 6.98 -14.23
C SER A 53 -0.86 6.55 -13.08
N ALA A 54 -1.08 7.10 -11.88
CA ALA A 54 -0.31 6.72 -10.69
C ALA A 54 -0.66 5.29 -10.24
N LEU A 55 -1.95 4.95 -10.27
CA LEU A 55 -2.39 3.58 -10.01
C LEU A 55 -1.79 2.62 -11.04
N ARG A 56 -1.80 2.95 -12.34
CA ARG A 56 -1.20 2.10 -13.37
C ARG A 56 0.29 1.85 -13.14
N ARG A 57 1.07 2.91 -12.89
CA ARG A 57 2.50 2.81 -12.58
C ARG A 57 2.76 1.97 -11.33
N PHE A 58 1.88 2.07 -10.33
CA PHE A 58 1.96 1.25 -9.13
C PHE A 58 1.72 -0.23 -9.44
N LEU A 59 0.68 -0.54 -10.22
CA LEU A 59 0.31 -1.91 -10.60
C LEU A 59 1.38 -2.58 -11.47
N GLU A 60 2.09 -1.82 -12.29
CA GLU A 60 3.19 -2.33 -13.14
C GLU A 60 4.44 -2.75 -12.35
N ASP A 61 4.58 -2.32 -11.09
CA ASP A 61 5.79 -2.55 -10.29
C ASP A 61 5.65 -3.66 -9.24
N VAL A 62 4.44 -4.20 -9.04
CA VAL A 62 4.12 -5.18 -7.98
C VAL A 62 3.57 -6.48 -8.56
N ASP A 63 3.84 -7.60 -7.89
CA ASP A 63 3.40 -8.92 -8.35
C ASP A 63 1.94 -9.22 -7.93
N VAL A 64 1.54 -8.69 -6.77
CA VAL A 64 0.20 -8.87 -6.20
C VAL A 64 -0.22 -7.61 -5.46
N VAL A 65 -1.51 -7.31 -5.48
CA VAL A 65 -2.06 -6.13 -4.83
C VAL A 65 -3.07 -6.55 -3.77
N THR A 66 -3.00 -5.88 -2.64
CA THR A 66 -4.05 -5.88 -1.63
C THR A 66 -4.43 -4.44 -1.29
N TYR A 67 -5.62 -4.26 -0.73
CA TYR A 67 -6.10 -2.99 -0.27
C TYR A 67 -6.48 -3.09 1.20
N LYS A 68 -6.35 -1.98 1.90
CA LYS A 68 -6.70 -1.89 3.32
C LYS A 68 -7.80 -0.84 3.46
N LEU A 69 -8.95 -1.25 4.00
CA LEU A 69 -9.99 -0.34 4.50
C LEU A 69 -10.05 -0.41 6.03
N GLU A 70 -10.13 0.75 6.69
CA GLU A 70 -10.40 0.85 8.14
C GLU A 70 -11.90 0.76 8.45
N LYS A 71 -12.75 1.19 7.51
CA LYS A 71 -14.20 1.18 7.65
C LYS A 71 -14.81 0.78 6.32
N LEU A 72 -15.74 -0.15 6.36
CA LEU A 72 -16.70 -0.35 5.28
C LEU A 72 -17.71 0.79 5.39
N LEU A 73 -17.91 1.53 4.30
CA LEU A 73 -19.05 2.42 4.19
C LEU A 73 -20.27 1.51 4.05
N LEU A 74 -20.92 1.21 5.17
CA LEU A 74 -22.27 0.71 5.18
C LEU A 74 -23.15 1.95 5.08
N ASP A 75 -23.92 2.04 3.99
CA ASP A 75 -25.00 3.03 3.92
C ASP A 75 -25.95 2.74 5.10
N GLU A 76 -26.19 3.74 5.96
CA GLU A 76 -27.31 3.71 6.91
C GLU A 76 -28.62 4.06 6.19
#